data_AF-A0A9Q3STF0-F1
#
_entry.id   AF-A0A9Q3STF0-F1
#
_cell.length_a   1.000
_cell.length_b   1.000
_cell.length_c   1.000
_cell.angle_alpha   90.00
_cell.angle_beta   90.00
_cell.angle_gamma   90.00
#
_symmetry.space_group_name_H-M   'P 1'
#
loop_
_entity.id
_entity.type
_entity.pdbx_description
1 polymer ?
#
loop_
_entity_poly.entity_id
_entity_poly.type
_entity_poly.pdbx_seq_one_letter_code
_entity_poly.pdbx_strand_id
1 'polypeptide(L)'
;MQTFLPDPGFARSAQLLDDKRLGKQRVETFQILRALVWPSYGWKNHPAVVMWRGFTPALVAYGIATCREWAARGRAESLEARLLDYSDGRAWTYDELRDDGRLPPWLGDDTVHASHRRALAAKAPQVYPADWAGETGYVWPGFLFPRWPLTVGDTTPSAVVSSMIEMGAPAELFDPGTEEWSALRALHRGRSAQVRTKNPRLMTVAAALVLPGRTALLLDTDPLAPDLPLPEPSAEPGGTVSASIAREPTREDVEAMRAEGRDPGRVRVFRRGEPVRDAGEYGAVVTTGAAVPDELAGLPSLRLST
;
A
#
# COMPACT_ATOMS: atom_id res chain seq x y z
N MET A 1 8.12 -4.73 15.39
CA MET A 1 7.08 -4.67 14.35
C MET A 1 7.65 -3.98 13.13
N GLN A 2 8.06 -4.76 12.13
CA GLN A 2 8.49 -4.27 10.83
C GLN A 2 8.16 -5.30 9.76
N THR A 3 8.14 -4.89 8.49
CA THR A 3 8.09 -5.85 7.39
C THR A 3 9.50 -6.06 6.83
N PHE A 4 9.76 -7.18 6.15
CA PHE A 4 11.04 -7.41 5.48
C PHE A 4 10.79 -7.83 4.04
N LEU A 5 10.98 -6.87 3.13
CA LEU A 5 10.87 -7.08 1.70
C LEU A 5 12.24 -6.84 1.06
N PRO A 6 13.17 -7.83 1.08
CA PRO A 6 14.44 -7.71 0.39
C PRO A 6 14.29 -7.68 -1.15
N ASP A 7 13.10 -7.98 -1.68
CA ASP A 7 12.73 -7.93 -3.09
C ASP A 7 11.33 -7.28 -3.26
N PRO A 8 11.00 -6.66 -4.40
CA PRO A 8 9.66 -6.13 -4.64
C PRO A 8 8.55 -7.21 -4.68
N GLY A 9 8.88 -8.43 -5.09
CA GLY A 9 7.98 -9.59 -5.08
C GLY A 9 7.79 -10.14 -3.67
N PHE A 10 6.55 -10.47 -3.33
CA PHE A 10 6.18 -11.00 -2.02
C PHE A 10 6.66 -12.44 -1.82
N ALA A 11 6.49 -13.29 -2.83
CA ALA A 11 6.98 -14.67 -2.83
C ALA A 11 8.51 -14.71 -2.85
N ARG A 12 9.15 -13.92 -3.72
CA ARG A 12 10.62 -13.75 -3.71
C ARG A 12 11.14 -13.28 -2.36
N SER A 13 10.50 -12.27 -1.78
CA SER A 13 10.86 -11.80 -0.44
C SER A 13 10.76 -12.90 0.61
N ALA A 14 9.67 -13.66 0.62
CA ALA A 14 9.49 -14.75 1.60
C ALA A 14 10.57 -15.82 1.46
N GLN A 15 10.90 -16.25 0.24
CA GLN A 15 11.97 -17.25 -0.02
C GLN A 15 13.34 -16.80 0.48
N LEU A 16 13.64 -15.50 0.38
CA LEU A 16 14.92 -14.93 0.82
C LEU A 16 15.07 -14.86 2.35
N LEU A 17 14.00 -14.99 3.13
CA LEU A 17 14.07 -14.88 4.58
C LEU A 17 14.51 -16.20 5.22
N ASP A 18 15.36 -16.10 6.24
CA ASP A 18 15.63 -17.21 7.14
C ASP A 18 14.42 -17.53 8.03
N ASP A 19 14.32 -18.77 8.51
CA ASP A 19 13.14 -19.26 9.24
C ASP A 19 12.73 -18.40 10.43
N LYS A 20 13.70 -17.86 11.18
CA LYS A 20 13.39 -17.01 12.34
C LYS A 20 12.69 -15.72 11.90
N ARG A 21 13.13 -15.12 10.78
CA ARG A 21 12.58 -13.87 10.25
C ARG A 21 11.26 -14.14 9.55
N LEU A 22 11.18 -15.19 8.74
CA LEU A 22 9.96 -15.62 8.07
C LEU A 22 8.82 -15.89 9.06
N GLY A 23 9.08 -16.70 10.10
CA GLY A 23 8.09 -16.98 11.14
C GLY A 23 7.63 -15.71 11.87
N LYS A 24 8.53 -14.74 12.08
CA LYS A 24 8.19 -13.44 12.67
C LYS A 24 7.36 -12.57 11.74
N GLN A 25 7.62 -12.60 10.44
CA GLN A 25 6.87 -11.83 9.44
C GLN A 25 5.39 -12.21 9.38
N ARG A 26 5.04 -13.49 9.55
CA ARG A 26 3.63 -13.89 9.64
C ARG A 26 2.90 -13.20 10.79
N VAL A 27 3.53 -13.17 11.98
CA VAL A 27 2.96 -12.56 13.18
C VAL A 27 2.89 -11.04 13.06
N GLU A 28 3.96 -10.39 12.60
CA GLU A 28 4.01 -8.93 12.49
C GLU A 28 3.07 -8.41 11.39
N THR A 29 2.90 -9.14 10.29
CA THR A 29 1.92 -8.82 9.24
C THR A 29 0.50 -8.78 9.81
N PHE A 30 0.12 -9.81 10.58
CA PHE A 30 -1.20 -9.84 11.22
C PHE A 30 -1.39 -8.73 12.26
N GLN A 31 -0.34 -8.37 13.01
CA GLN A 31 -0.38 -7.23 13.93
C GLN A 31 -0.55 -5.90 13.20
N ILE A 32 0.08 -5.72 12.04
CA ILE A 32 -0.08 -4.52 11.22
C ILE A 32 -1.50 -4.45 10.65
N LEU A 33 -2.07 -5.56 10.16
CA LEU A 33 -3.46 -5.60 9.69
C LEU A 33 -4.45 -5.17 10.77
N ARG A 34 -4.27 -5.65 12.00
CA ARG A 34 -5.05 -5.17 13.16
C ARG A 34 -4.88 -3.68 13.39
N ALA A 35 -3.65 -3.17 13.39
CA ALA A 35 -3.38 -1.76 13.59
C ALA A 35 -3.99 -0.87 12.48
N LEU A 36 -4.06 -1.37 11.25
CA LEU A 36 -4.71 -0.69 10.15
C LEU A 36 -6.23 -0.66 10.29
N VAL A 37 -6.85 -1.79 10.60
CA VAL A 37 -8.30 -1.99 10.41
C VAL A 37 -9.09 -1.90 11.71
N TRP A 38 -8.58 -2.43 12.82
CA TRP A 38 -9.33 -2.46 14.08
C TRP A 38 -9.42 -1.05 14.71
N PRO A 39 -10.62 -0.51 14.99
CA PRO A 39 -10.78 0.87 15.45
C PRO A 39 -10.02 1.19 16.76
N SER A 40 -10.00 0.25 17.70
CA SER A 40 -9.40 0.42 19.03
C SER A 40 -7.98 -0.17 19.18
N TYR A 41 -7.37 -0.67 18.10
CA TYR A 41 -6.01 -1.24 18.18
C TYR A 41 -4.93 -0.15 18.23
N GLY A 42 -3.89 -0.38 19.02
CA GLY A 42 -2.77 0.56 19.16
C GLY A 42 -1.86 0.62 17.93
N TRP A 43 -0.84 1.49 17.98
CA TRP A 43 0.26 1.56 16.99
C TRP A 43 -0.13 2.04 15.58
N LYS A 44 -1.30 2.66 15.40
CA LYS A 44 -1.80 3.15 14.10
C LYS A 44 -0.88 4.13 13.36
N ASN A 45 -0.02 4.82 14.12
CA ASN A 45 0.96 5.79 13.61
C ASN A 45 2.39 5.24 13.52
N HIS A 46 2.59 3.95 13.83
CA HIS A 46 3.90 3.33 13.71
C HIS A 46 4.34 3.31 12.23
N PRO A 47 5.60 3.61 11.89
CA PRO A 47 6.07 3.65 10.50
C PRO A 47 5.77 2.38 9.68
N ALA A 48 5.95 1.20 10.28
CA ALA A 48 5.59 -0.09 9.67
C ALA A 48 4.09 -0.25 9.37
N VAL A 49 3.21 0.48 10.05
CA VAL A 49 1.77 0.46 9.81
C VAL A 49 1.41 1.45 8.72
N VAL A 50 1.90 2.70 8.84
CA VAL A 50 1.50 3.78 7.92
C VAL A 50 1.95 3.51 6.48
N MET A 51 3.07 2.82 6.26
CA MET A 51 3.53 2.48 4.91
C MET A 51 2.58 1.56 4.14
N TRP A 52 1.76 0.76 4.83
CA TRP A 52 0.77 -0.15 4.24
C TRP A 52 -0.65 0.41 4.21
N ARG A 53 -0.86 1.60 4.79
CA ARG A 53 -2.18 2.21 4.92
C ARG A 53 -2.81 2.41 3.54
N GLY A 54 -4.05 1.96 3.37
CA GLY A 54 -4.79 1.98 2.10
C GLY A 54 -4.40 0.90 1.10
N PHE A 55 -3.50 -0.01 1.47
CA PHE A 55 -3.06 -1.14 0.65
C PHE A 55 -3.25 -2.48 1.39
N THR A 56 -4.35 -2.60 2.13
CA THR A 56 -4.65 -3.80 2.93
C THR A 56 -4.63 -5.10 2.11
N PRO A 57 -5.22 -5.18 0.90
CA PRO A 57 -5.11 -6.38 0.07
C PRO A 57 -3.66 -6.78 -0.24
N ALA A 58 -2.76 -5.81 -0.44
CA ALA A 58 -1.34 -6.08 -0.67
C ALA A 58 -0.64 -6.61 0.58
N LEU A 59 -0.95 -6.08 1.76
CA LEU A 59 -0.41 -6.61 3.01
C LEU A 59 -0.94 -8.04 3.32
N VAL A 60 -2.21 -8.32 2.98
CA VAL A 60 -2.77 -9.68 3.05
C VAL A 60 -2.00 -10.61 2.12
N ALA A 61 -1.80 -10.24 0.85
CA ALA A 61 -1.06 -11.04 -0.12
C ALA A 61 0.40 -11.29 0.32
N TYR A 62 1.07 -10.28 0.89
CA TYR A 62 2.39 -10.45 1.51
C TYR A 62 2.35 -11.46 2.67
N GLY A 63 1.35 -11.36 3.55
CA GLY A 63 1.14 -12.30 4.64
C GLY A 63 0.92 -13.74 4.15
N ILE A 64 0.09 -13.92 3.13
CA ILE A 64 -0.17 -15.22 2.48
C ILE A 64 1.14 -15.79 1.93
N ALA A 65 1.94 -14.98 1.21
CA ALA A 65 3.24 -15.42 0.70
C ALA A 65 4.17 -15.92 1.82
N THR A 66 4.22 -15.21 2.95
CA THR A 66 5.02 -15.65 4.11
C THR A 66 4.48 -16.93 4.77
N CYS A 67 3.16 -17.12 4.80
CA CYS A 67 2.53 -18.32 5.37
C CYS A 67 2.76 -19.55 4.48
N ARG A 68 2.61 -19.40 3.17
CA ARG A 68 2.81 -20.49 2.20
C ARG A 68 4.27 -20.92 2.11
N GLU A 69 5.21 -19.98 2.13
CA GLU A 69 6.64 -20.31 2.21
C GLU A 69 6.96 -21.03 3.53
N TRP A 70 6.37 -20.60 4.65
CA TRP A 70 6.55 -21.27 5.94
C TRP A 70 6.02 -22.72 5.91
N ALA A 71 4.84 -22.93 5.35
CA ALA A 71 4.25 -24.26 5.17
C ALA A 71 5.10 -25.14 4.24
N ALA A 72 5.56 -24.59 3.11
CA ALA A 72 6.42 -25.29 2.16
C ALA A 72 7.74 -25.78 2.78
N ARG A 73 8.23 -25.11 3.83
CA ARG A 73 9.38 -25.55 4.64
C ARG A 73 9.04 -26.64 5.66
N GLY A 74 7.86 -27.26 5.58
CA GLY A 74 7.41 -28.34 6.47
C GLY A 74 7.01 -27.85 7.87
N ARG A 75 6.64 -26.58 8.01
CA ARG A 75 6.32 -25.97 9.30
C ARG A 75 4.82 -25.72 9.44
N ALA A 76 4.31 -25.88 10.65
CA ALA A 76 2.89 -25.75 10.94
C ALA A 76 2.34 -24.32 10.68
N GLU A 77 1.25 -24.23 9.92
CA GLU A 77 0.62 -22.99 9.47
C GLU A 77 -0.84 -22.87 9.96
N SER A 78 -1.21 -21.73 10.53
CA SER A 78 -2.56 -21.47 11.08
C SER A 78 -3.02 -20.01 10.97
N LEU A 79 -2.34 -19.19 10.16
CA LEU A 79 -2.61 -17.76 10.01
C LEU A 79 -3.22 -17.41 8.66
N GLU A 80 -2.99 -18.18 7.59
CA GLU A 80 -3.46 -17.83 6.24
C GLU A 80 -4.97 -17.56 6.21
N ALA A 81 -5.77 -18.46 6.78
CA ALA A 81 -7.22 -18.31 6.84
C ALA A 81 -7.66 -17.00 7.54
N ARG A 82 -6.97 -16.58 8.61
CA ARG A 82 -7.30 -15.34 9.34
C ARG A 82 -6.81 -14.08 8.64
N LEU A 83 -5.83 -14.19 7.74
CA LEU A 83 -5.42 -13.05 6.91
C LEU A 83 -6.51 -12.71 5.89
N LEU A 84 -7.20 -13.72 5.35
CA LEU A 84 -8.27 -13.55 4.37
C LEU A 84 -9.50 -12.81 4.91
N ASP A 85 -9.70 -12.80 6.23
CA ASP A 85 -10.78 -12.02 6.86
C ASP A 85 -10.63 -10.50 6.59
N TYR A 86 -9.42 -10.02 6.31
CA TYR A 86 -9.13 -8.61 6.00
C TYR A 86 -9.28 -8.26 4.51
N SER A 87 -9.63 -9.24 3.67
CA SER A 87 -9.77 -9.07 2.22
C SER A 87 -11.07 -9.70 1.68
N ASP A 88 -12.10 -9.76 2.53
CA ASP A 88 -13.41 -10.36 2.21
C ASP A 88 -13.30 -11.80 1.68
N GLY A 89 -12.38 -12.58 2.24
CA GLY A 89 -12.11 -13.96 1.82
C GLY A 89 -11.28 -14.07 0.53
N ARG A 90 -10.98 -12.97 -0.17
CA ARG A 90 -10.26 -13.00 -1.45
C ARG A 90 -8.75 -13.11 -1.23
N ALA A 91 -8.16 -14.17 -1.78
CA ALA A 91 -6.70 -14.37 -1.85
C ALA A 91 -6.13 -13.72 -3.12
N TRP A 92 -5.91 -12.41 -3.09
CA TRP A 92 -5.26 -11.71 -4.20
C TRP A 92 -3.83 -12.20 -4.44
N THR A 93 -3.47 -12.44 -5.69
CA THR A 93 -2.09 -12.64 -6.09
C THR A 93 -1.35 -11.31 -6.24
N TYR A 94 -0.01 -11.35 -6.17
CA TYR A 94 0.83 -10.18 -6.42
C TYR A 94 0.53 -9.54 -7.78
N ASP A 95 0.43 -10.35 -8.83
CA ASP A 95 0.25 -9.87 -10.19
C ASP A 95 -1.15 -9.26 -10.39
N GLU A 96 -2.20 -9.84 -9.82
CA GLU A 96 -3.53 -9.20 -9.83
C GLU A 96 -3.52 -7.85 -9.11
N LEU A 97 -2.82 -7.74 -7.99
CA LEU A 97 -2.69 -6.47 -7.27
C LEU A 97 -1.89 -5.44 -8.06
N ARG A 98 -0.82 -5.86 -8.74
CA ARG A 98 -0.05 -4.98 -9.64
C ARG A 98 -0.96 -4.47 -10.74
N ASP A 99 -1.66 -5.37 -11.42
CA ASP A 99 -2.44 -5.07 -12.60
C ASP A 99 -3.71 -4.26 -12.27
N ASP A 100 -4.27 -4.39 -11.06
CA ASP A 100 -5.38 -3.54 -10.56
C ASP A 100 -4.88 -2.21 -9.97
N GLY A 101 -3.56 -2.01 -9.82
CA GLY A 101 -2.97 -0.82 -9.22
C GLY A 101 -3.15 -0.73 -7.70
N ARG A 102 -3.18 -1.86 -7.00
CA ARG A 102 -3.34 -1.99 -5.54
C ARG A 102 -2.04 -2.24 -4.80
N LEU A 103 -0.90 -2.15 -5.47
CA LEU A 103 0.40 -2.21 -4.81
C LEU A 103 0.82 -0.82 -4.28
N PRO A 104 1.47 -0.74 -3.10
CA PRO A 104 1.95 0.53 -2.58
C PRO A 104 2.91 1.24 -3.54
N PRO A 105 2.94 2.59 -3.58
CA PRO A 105 3.80 3.35 -4.49
C PRO A 105 5.29 3.22 -4.18
N TRP A 106 5.65 2.83 -2.95
CA TRP A 106 7.05 2.61 -2.56
C TRP A 106 7.59 1.25 -2.99
N LEU A 107 6.73 0.31 -3.40
CA LEU A 107 7.18 -1.01 -3.80
C LEU A 107 7.96 -0.92 -5.10
N GLY A 108 9.16 -1.49 -5.15
CA GLY A 108 10.12 -1.28 -6.24
C GLY A 108 11.11 -0.14 -5.99
N ASP A 109 11.00 0.61 -4.89
CA ASP A 109 12.04 1.58 -4.49
C ASP A 109 13.26 0.83 -3.95
N ASP A 110 14.35 0.84 -4.72
CA ASP A 110 15.61 0.19 -4.36
C ASP A 110 16.19 0.66 -3.03
N THR A 111 15.95 1.92 -2.65
CA THR A 111 16.42 2.45 -1.37
C THR A 111 15.73 1.74 -0.20
N VAL A 112 14.43 1.47 -0.33
CA VAL A 112 13.64 0.72 0.67
C VAL A 112 14.12 -0.73 0.72
N HIS A 113 14.15 -1.42 -0.42
CA HIS A 113 14.53 -2.83 -0.49
C HIS A 113 15.98 -3.08 -0.04
N ALA A 114 16.93 -2.22 -0.43
CA ALA A 114 18.31 -2.29 0.03
C ALA A 114 18.42 -2.07 1.55
N SER A 115 17.62 -1.17 2.13
CA SER A 115 17.61 -0.97 3.59
C SER A 115 17.13 -2.22 4.34
N HIS A 116 16.14 -2.94 3.78
CA HIS A 116 15.66 -4.21 4.34
C HIS A 116 16.75 -5.28 4.28
N ARG A 117 17.44 -5.41 3.14
CA ARG A 117 18.59 -6.32 2.96
C ARG A 117 19.69 -6.03 3.99
N ARG A 118 20.10 -4.77 4.14
CA ARG A 118 21.09 -4.34 5.16
C ARG A 118 20.64 -4.67 6.58
N ALA A 119 19.38 -4.43 6.91
CA ALA A 119 18.82 -4.74 8.23
C ALA A 119 18.77 -6.25 8.51
N LEU A 120 18.52 -7.08 7.50
CA LEU A 120 18.58 -8.54 7.60
C LEU A 120 20.03 -9.02 7.82
N ALA A 121 20.97 -8.54 6.99
CA ALA A 121 22.39 -8.85 7.12
C ALA A 121 22.97 -8.44 8.47
N ALA A 122 22.62 -7.26 8.99
CA ALA A 122 23.04 -6.82 10.32
C ALA A 122 22.48 -7.74 11.45
N LYS A 123 21.29 -8.31 11.27
CA LYS A 123 20.66 -9.20 12.26
C LYS A 123 21.19 -10.62 12.21
N ALA A 124 21.65 -11.11 11.05
CA ALA A 124 22.27 -12.43 10.89
C ALA A 124 23.32 -12.42 9.75
N PRO A 125 24.52 -11.89 10.01
CA PRO A 125 25.57 -11.74 8.99
C PRO A 125 26.00 -13.05 8.35
N GLN A 126 25.89 -14.16 9.08
CA GLN A 126 26.25 -15.50 8.63
C GLN A 126 25.19 -16.18 7.77
N VAL A 127 23.98 -15.62 7.69
CA VAL A 127 22.84 -16.21 6.96
C VAL A 127 22.61 -15.50 5.63
N TYR A 128 22.77 -14.18 5.62
CA TYR A 128 22.50 -13.36 4.44
C TYR A 128 23.79 -13.11 3.63
N PRO A 129 23.67 -12.87 2.31
CA PRO A 129 24.81 -12.55 1.46
C PRO A 129 25.67 -11.40 2.01
N ALA A 130 27.00 -11.54 1.92
CA ALA A 130 27.92 -10.56 2.47
C ALA A 130 27.82 -9.18 1.79
N ASP A 131 27.43 -9.15 0.51
CA ASP A 131 27.18 -7.93 -0.27
C ASP A 131 25.92 -7.18 0.17
N TRP A 132 25.04 -7.78 0.98
CA TRP A 132 23.95 -7.07 1.63
C TRP A 132 24.40 -6.25 2.84
N ALA A 133 25.63 -6.45 3.32
CA ALA A 133 26.17 -5.67 4.42
C ALA A 133 26.46 -4.21 3.99
N GLY A 134 26.37 -3.29 4.93
CA GLY A 134 26.63 -1.87 4.68
C GLY A 134 26.19 -1.01 5.86
N GLU A 135 26.18 0.30 5.67
CA GLU A 135 25.71 1.24 6.69
C GLU A 135 24.25 0.94 7.07
N THR A 136 24.03 0.74 8.36
CA THR A 136 22.72 0.39 8.91
C THR A 136 21.81 1.60 8.94
N GLY A 137 20.58 1.43 8.47
CA GLY A 137 19.52 2.44 8.57
C GLY A 137 18.28 1.88 7.88
N TYR A 138 17.21 1.64 8.63
CA TYR A 138 15.97 1.14 8.08
C TYR A 138 15.22 2.29 7.43
N VAL A 139 14.90 2.18 6.14
CA VAL A 139 14.19 3.22 5.41
C VAL A 139 12.69 2.95 5.53
N TRP A 140 11.98 3.88 6.17
CA TRP A 140 10.52 3.88 6.19
C TRP A 140 10.02 4.71 5.02
N PRO A 141 9.41 4.11 3.99
CA PRO A 141 8.78 4.91 2.95
C PRO A 141 7.60 5.64 3.58
N GLY A 142 7.37 6.89 3.18
CA GLY A 142 6.17 7.58 3.65
C GLY A 142 4.90 6.97 3.04
N PHE A 143 3.75 7.35 3.58
CA PHE A 143 2.43 6.89 3.17
C PHE A 143 1.87 7.71 1.99
N LEU A 144 0.97 7.11 1.20
CA LEU A 144 0.10 7.84 0.26
C LEU A 144 -1.06 8.51 1.01
N PHE A 145 -1.72 7.75 1.88
CA PHE A 145 -2.91 8.20 2.60
C PHE A 145 -2.56 8.69 4.01
N PRO A 146 -2.77 9.97 4.34
CA PRO A 146 -2.55 10.50 5.69
C PRO A 146 -3.53 9.90 6.70
N ARG A 147 -4.75 9.61 6.26
CA ARG A 147 -5.79 8.90 6.99
C ARG A 147 -6.48 7.90 6.05
N TRP A 148 -7.00 6.82 6.62
CA TRP A 148 -7.72 5.78 5.89
C TRP A 148 -8.84 5.20 6.77
N PRO A 149 -10.01 4.84 6.21
CA PRO A 149 -10.42 5.04 4.80
C PRO A 149 -10.56 6.51 4.41
N LEU A 150 -10.61 6.80 3.10
CA LEU A 150 -10.91 8.14 2.61
C LEU A 150 -12.40 8.44 2.81
N THR A 151 -12.72 9.57 3.44
CA THR A 151 -14.11 10.05 3.51
C THR A 151 -14.46 10.73 2.20
N VAL A 152 -15.39 10.14 1.46
CA VAL A 152 -15.94 10.75 0.24
C VAL A 152 -17.17 11.56 0.62
N GLY A 153 -17.16 12.85 0.30
CA GLY A 153 -18.25 13.77 0.60
C GLY A 153 -18.46 14.76 -0.53
N ASP A 154 -18.68 16.03 -0.18
CA ASP A 154 -18.73 17.11 -1.16
C ASP A 154 -17.39 17.20 -1.91
N THR A 155 -17.47 17.21 -3.24
CA THR A 155 -16.32 17.26 -4.15
C THR A 155 -15.88 18.68 -4.46
N THR A 156 -16.56 19.71 -3.93
CA THR A 156 -16.12 21.09 -4.09
C THR A 156 -14.70 21.27 -3.52
N PRO A 157 -13.83 22.08 -4.16
CA PRO A 157 -12.47 22.28 -3.69
C PRO A 157 -12.39 22.74 -2.23
N SER A 158 -13.29 23.60 -1.77
CA SER A 158 -13.32 24.04 -0.37
C SER A 158 -13.63 22.90 0.60
N ALA A 159 -14.63 22.06 0.29
CA ALA A 159 -14.97 20.92 1.14
C ALA A 159 -13.84 19.88 1.17
N VAL A 160 -13.22 19.60 0.03
CA VAL A 160 -12.06 18.71 -0.04
C VAL A 160 -10.90 19.24 0.80
N VAL A 161 -10.60 20.54 0.75
CA VAL A 161 -9.56 21.14 1.59
C VAL A 161 -9.88 20.99 3.08
N SER A 162 -11.14 21.22 3.49
CA SER A 162 -11.56 20.97 4.87
C SER A 162 -11.32 19.51 5.29
N SER A 163 -11.72 18.54 4.46
CA SER A 163 -11.47 17.12 4.73
C SER A 163 -9.98 16.79 4.77
N MET A 164 -9.15 17.39 3.90
CA MET A 164 -7.70 17.19 3.92
C MET A 164 -7.07 17.71 5.22
N ILE A 165 -7.51 18.86 5.72
CA ILE A 165 -7.05 19.42 7.01
C ILE A 165 -7.46 18.51 8.17
N GLU A 166 -8.70 17.99 8.18
CA GLU A 166 -9.17 17.01 9.18
C GLU A 166 -8.38 15.68 9.12
N MET A 167 -7.81 15.35 7.96
CA MET A 167 -6.90 14.21 7.78
C MET A 167 -5.44 14.54 8.12
N GLY A 168 -5.14 15.78 8.53
CA GLY A 168 -3.81 16.21 8.98
C GLY A 168 -2.94 16.86 7.90
N ALA A 169 -3.52 17.31 6.78
CA ALA A 169 -2.79 18.15 5.83
C ALA A 169 -2.54 19.56 6.41
N PRO A 170 -1.39 20.20 6.11
CA PRO A 170 -1.15 21.59 6.49
C PRO A 170 -2.17 22.52 5.82
N ALA A 171 -2.73 23.47 6.57
CA ALA A 171 -3.79 24.35 6.07
C ALA A 171 -3.28 25.25 4.93
N GLU A 172 -2.06 25.76 5.08
CA GLU A 172 -1.38 26.65 4.14
C GLU A 172 -1.11 26.04 2.76
N LEU A 173 -1.14 24.70 2.66
CA LEU A 173 -0.91 23.99 1.39
C LEU A 173 -1.95 24.37 0.34
N PHE A 174 -3.19 24.65 0.76
CA PHE A 174 -4.31 24.92 -0.13
C PHE A 174 -4.89 26.33 0.01
N ASP A 175 -4.10 27.28 0.54
CA ASP A 175 -4.53 28.65 0.70
C ASP A 175 -4.93 29.28 -0.66
N PRO A 176 -5.95 30.15 -0.69
CA PRO A 176 -6.30 30.87 -1.90
C PRO A 176 -5.11 31.66 -2.47
N GLY A 177 -4.67 31.27 -3.66
CA GLY A 177 -3.52 31.88 -4.33
C GLY A 177 -2.34 30.92 -4.55
N THR A 178 -2.34 29.76 -3.90
CA THR A 178 -1.34 28.71 -4.18
C THR A 178 -1.59 28.02 -5.52
N GLU A 179 -0.54 27.39 -6.07
CA GLU A 179 -0.66 26.55 -7.26
C GLU A 179 -1.57 25.35 -7.00
N GLU A 180 -1.43 24.73 -5.82
CA GLU A 180 -2.25 23.61 -5.37
C GLU A 180 -3.75 23.95 -5.37
N TRP A 181 -4.13 25.09 -4.78
CA TRP A 181 -5.53 25.55 -4.79
C TRP A 181 -6.06 25.79 -6.21
N SER A 182 -5.24 26.42 -7.05
CA SER A 182 -5.61 26.72 -8.44
C SER A 182 -5.80 25.43 -9.25
N ALA A 183 -4.96 24.42 -9.02
CA ALA A 183 -5.05 23.13 -9.66
C ALA A 183 -6.27 22.32 -9.21
N LEU A 184 -6.60 22.30 -7.92
CA LEU A 184 -7.84 21.65 -7.44
C LEU A 184 -9.08 22.24 -8.10
N ARG A 185 -9.14 23.57 -8.24
CA ARG A 185 -10.26 24.23 -8.94
C ARG A 185 -10.26 23.94 -10.45
N ALA A 186 -9.10 23.78 -11.08
CA ALA A 186 -9.02 23.39 -12.47
C ALA A 186 -9.56 21.96 -12.67
N LEU A 187 -9.09 21.02 -11.86
CA LEU A 187 -9.53 19.62 -11.87
C LEU A 187 -11.03 19.50 -11.64
N HIS A 188 -11.58 20.16 -10.63
CA HIS A 188 -13.02 20.15 -10.36
C HIS A 188 -13.87 20.66 -11.53
N ARG A 189 -13.31 21.51 -12.41
CA ARG A 189 -13.94 21.97 -13.65
C ARG A 189 -13.65 21.07 -14.86
N GLY A 190 -13.08 19.88 -14.64
CA GLY A 190 -12.70 18.94 -15.69
C GLY A 190 -11.49 19.38 -16.52
N ARG A 191 -10.63 20.27 -15.99
CA ARG A 191 -9.44 20.75 -16.72
C ARG A 191 -8.17 20.19 -16.11
N SER A 192 -7.24 19.80 -16.97
CA SER A 192 -5.90 19.39 -16.57
C SER A 192 -5.09 20.54 -15.97
N ALA A 193 -4.17 20.21 -15.07
CA ALA A 193 -3.30 21.17 -14.39
C ALA A 193 -1.90 20.60 -14.19
N GLN A 194 -0.95 21.49 -13.94
CA GLN A 194 0.40 21.15 -13.49
C GLN A 194 0.68 21.94 -12.22
N VAL A 195 1.34 21.29 -11.25
CA VAL A 195 1.71 21.90 -9.98
C VAL A 195 3.14 21.51 -9.62
N ARG A 196 3.89 22.49 -9.14
CA ARG A 196 5.13 22.24 -8.42
C ARG A 196 4.86 22.23 -6.93
N THR A 197 5.01 21.10 -6.26
CA THR A 197 4.70 20.97 -4.83
C THR A 197 5.70 20.11 -4.08
N LYS A 198 5.94 20.47 -2.82
CA LYS A 198 6.71 19.65 -1.87
C LYS A 198 5.88 18.50 -1.29
N ASN A 199 4.56 18.49 -1.52
CA ASN A 199 3.63 17.52 -0.94
C ASN A 199 2.85 16.75 -2.03
N PRO A 200 3.51 16.06 -2.98
CA PRO A 200 2.85 15.42 -4.11
C PRO A 200 1.80 14.37 -3.70
N ARG A 201 2.00 13.71 -2.55
CA ARG A 201 1.08 12.70 -2.04
C ARG A 201 -0.23 13.29 -1.51
N LEU A 202 -0.14 14.38 -0.74
CA LEU A 202 -1.33 15.09 -0.27
C LEU A 202 -2.09 15.68 -1.46
N MET A 203 -1.37 16.23 -2.44
CA MET A 203 -1.97 16.73 -3.66
C MET A 203 -2.65 15.61 -4.48
N THR A 204 -2.08 14.41 -4.53
CA THR A 204 -2.71 13.23 -5.17
C THR A 204 -4.03 12.87 -4.49
N VAL A 205 -4.06 12.82 -3.16
CA VAL A 205 -5.29 12.49 -2.41
C VAL A 205 -6.35 13.58 -2.62
N ALA A 206 -5.96 14.86 -2.55
CA ALA A 206 -6.89 15.96 -2.80
C ALA A 206 -7.46 15.94 -4.24
N ALA A 207 -6.62 15.68 -5.24
CA ALA A 207 -7.04 15.51 -6.62
C ALA A 207 -8.05 14.36 -6.78
N ALA A 208 -7.82 13.24 -6.08
CA ALA A 208 -8.73 12.11 -6.11
C ALA A 208 -10.09 12.42 -5.48
N LEU A 209 -10.18 13.38 -4.57
CA LEU A 209 -11.42 13.75 -3.88
C LEU A 209 -12.25 14.81 -4.61
N VAL A 210 -11.66 15.65 -5.47
CA VAL A 210 -12.38 16.74 -6.18
C VAL A 210 -13.14 16.31 -7.45
N LEU A 211 -12.87 15.10 -7.95
CA LEU A 211 -13.57 14.49 -9.08
C LEU A 211 -14.28 13.22 -8.62
N PRO A 212 -15.35 12.73 -9.30
CA PRO A 212 -15.93 11.41 -9.05
C PRO A 212 -15.09 10.28 -9.67
N GLY A 213 -15.39 9.01 -9.32
CA GLY A 213 -14.74 7.82 -9.91
C GLY A 213 -13.38 7.46 -9.29
N ARG A 214 -12.59 6.59 -9.94
CA ARG A 214 -11.22 6.29 -9.51
C ARG A 214 -10.23 7.32 -10.07
N THR A 215 -9.06 7.38 -9.46
CA THR A 215 -7.92 8.18 -9.89
C THR A 215 -6.74 7.27 -10.15
N ALA A 216 -6.19 7.32 -11.36
CA ALA A 216 -4.97 6.62 -11.70
C ALA A 216 -3.77 7.49 -11.32
N LEU A 217 -2.96 7.03 -10.36
CA LEU A 217 -1.66 7.60 -10.03
C LEU A 217 -0.60 6.89 -10.88
N LEU A 218 0.00 7.60 -11.82
CA LEU A 218 1.06 7.13 -12.71
C LEU A 218 2.42 7.58 -12.18
N LEU A 219 3.22 6.62 -11.73
CA LEU A 219 4.58 6.84 -11.24
C LEU A 219 5.57 6.75 -12.39
N ASP A 220 6.52 7.69 -12.44
CA ASP A 220 7.67 7.62 -13.37
C ASP A 220 8.78 6.73 -12.83
N THR A 221 8.42 5.49 -12.55
CA THR A 221 9.33 4.43 -12.10
C THR A 221 9.16 3.20 -12.97
N ASP A 222 10.15 2.32 -12.98
CA ASP A 222 10.10 1.10 -13.78
C ASP A 222 8.98 0.16 -13.32
N PRO A 223 8.34 -0.56 -14.27
CA PRO A 223 7.26 -1.50 -13.96
C PRO A 223 7.73 -2.61 -13.03
N LEU A 224 6.80 -3.15 -12.23
CA LEU A 224 7.11 -4.27 -11.34
C LEU A 224 7.09 -5.60 -12.10
N ALA A 225 8.22 -6.31 -12.05
CA ALA A 225 8.31 -7.66 -12.61
C ALA A 225 7.28 -8.61 -11.95
N PRO A 226 6.72 -9.57 -12.70
CA PRO A 226 5.86 -10.59 -12.12
C PRO A 226 6.51 -11.32 -10.95
N ASP A 227 5.72 -11.77 -9.98
CA ASP A 227 6.26 -12.50 -8.82
C ASP A 227 6.41 -14.00 -9.11
N LEU A 228 7.03 -14.72 -8.18
CA LEU A 228 7.07 -16.19 -8.23
C LEU A 228 5.68 -16.78 -7.92
N PRO A 229 5.33 -17.93 -8.51
CA PRO A 229 4.13 -18.65 -8.11
C PRO A 229 4.22 -19.01 -6.61
N LEU A 230 3.10 -18.84 -5.92
CA LEU A 230 3.01 -19.22 -4.52
C LEU A 230 2.96 -20.74 -4.38
N PRO A 231 3.58 -21.32 -3.33
CA PRO A 231 3.31 -22.70 -2.95
C PRO A 231 1.81 -22.95 -2.73
N GLU A 232 1.39 -24.20 -2.85
CA GLU A 232 0.01 -24.58 -2.54
C GLU A 232 -0.32 -24.31 -1.05
N PRO A 233 -1.57 -23.97 -0.73
CA PRO A 233 -2.01 -23.86 0.66
C PRO A 233 -1.75 -25.15 1.44
N SER A 234 -1.50 -25.03 2.75
CA SER A 234 -1.39 -26.21 3.61
C SER A 234 -2.70 -27.00 3.61
N ALA A 235 -2.64 -28.30 3.31
CA ALA A 235 -3.81 -29.18 3.31
C ALA A 235 -4.40 -29.37 4.73
N GLU A 236 -3.56 -29.29 5.76
CA GLU A 236 -3.99 -29.33 7.16
C GLU A 236 -3.51 -28.06 7.89
N PRO A 237 -4.43 -27.20 8.35
CA PRO A 237 -4.09 -26.12 9.27
C PRO A 237 -3.52 -26.75 10.55
N GLY A 238 -2.33 -26.31 10.95
CA GLY A 238 -1.63 -26.89 12.08
C GLY A 238 -0.88 -25.85 12.90
N GLY A 239 -0.65 -26.15 14.18
CA GLY A 239 0.21 -25.36 15.05
C GLY A 239 -0.52 -24.35 15.93
N THR A 240 0.10 -24.06 17.07
CA THR A 240 -0.44 -23.16 18.08
C THR A 240 -0.30 -21.70 17.66
N VAL A 241 -1.38 -20.96 17.87
CA VAL A 241 -1.46 -19.52 17.65
C VAL A 241 -0.84 -18.82 18.85
N SER A 242 0.06 -17.85 18.64
CA SER A 242 0.62 -17.10 19.76
C SER A 242 -0.47 -16.28 20.46
N ALA A 243 -0.34 -16.06 21.78
CA ALA A 243 -1.31 -15.30 22.56
C ALA A 243 -1.59 -13.89 21.99
N SER A 244 -0.58 -13.26 21.37
CA SER A 244 -0.71 -11.96 20.69
C SER A 244 -1.65 -11.97 19.48
N ILE A 245 -1.96 -13.14 18.94
CA ILE A 245 -2.81 -13.36 17.76
C ILE A 245 -4.15 -13.97 18.17
N ALA A 246 -4.21 -14.73 19.28
CA ALA A 246 -5.39 -15.45 19.75
C ALA A 246 -6.61 -14.59 20.14
N ARG A 247 -6.44 -13.26 20.32
CA ARG A 247 -7.59 -12.36 20.57
C ARG A 247 -8.54 -12.38 19.37
N GLU A 248 -9.80 -12.74 19.59
CA GLU A 248 -10.83 -12.68 18.56
C GLU A 248 -11.29 -11.23 18.29
N PRO A 249 -11.70 -10.90 17.05
CA PRO A 249 -12.22 -9.58 16.71
C PRO A 249 -13.55 -9.31 17.42
N THR A 250 -13.75 -8.07 17.86
CA THR A 250 -15.07 -7.60 18.32
C THR A 250 -16.01 -7.38 17.13
N ARG A 251 -17.29 -7.13 17.40
CA ARG A 251 -18.25 -6.78 16.34
C ARG A 251 -17.81 -5.55 15.54
N GLU A 252 -17.30 -4.52 16.22
CA GLU A 252 -16.80 -3.29 15.59
C GLU A 252 -15.60 -3.58 14.68
N ASP A 253 -14.70 -4.45 15.14
CA ASP A 253 -13.55 -4.89 14.34
C ASP A 253 -14.01 -5.63 13.08
N VAL A 254 -15.01 -6.53 13.18
CA VAL A 254 -15.58 -7.24 12.02
C VAL A 254 -16.25 -6.28 11.04
N GLU A 255 -16.99 -5.29 11.52
CA GLU A 255 -17.61 -4.26 10.67
C GLU A 255 -16.54 -3.44 9.93
N ALA A 256 -15.43 -3.10 10.59
CA ALA A 256 -14.30 -2.44 9.96
C ALA A 256 -13.59 -3.32 8.91
N MET A 257 -13.38 -4.61 9.19
CA MET A 257 -12.81 -5.57 8.23
C MET A 257 -13.68 -5.70 6.96
N ARG A 258 -15.01 -5.79 7.11
CA ARG A 258 -15.93 -5.81 5.98
C ARG A 258 -15.93 -4.48 5.20
N ALA A 259 -15.80 -3.35 5.89
CA ALA A 259 -15.70 -2.05 5.23
C ALA A 259 -14.41 -1.95 4.39
N GLU A 260 -13.30 -2.49 4.89
CA GLU A 260 -12.04 -2.56 4.16
C GLU A 260 -12.14 -3.46 2.91
N GLY A 261 -12.78 -4.63 3.04
CA GLY A 261 -12.97 -5.59 1.95
C GLY A 261 -13.81 -5.05 0.78
N ARG A 262 -14.71 -4.08 1.03
CA ARG A 262 -15.46 -3.37 -0.02
C ARG A 262 -14.61 -2.42 -0.86
N ASP A 263 -13.31 -2.32 -0.55
CA ASP A 263 -12.36 -1.46 -1.22
C ASP A 263 -12.79 0.03 -1.22
N PRO A 264 -12.58 0.75 -0.10
CA PRO A 264 -12.85 2.18 -0.06
C PRO A 264 -11.83 3.00 -0.89
N GLY A 265 -10.89 2.35 -1.58
CA GLY A 265 -9.82 2.98 -2.32
C GLY A 265 -10.26 3.63 -3.62
N ARG A 266 -10.03 4.93 -3.72
CA ARG A 266 -10.24 5.70 -4.96
C ARG A 266 -9.00 5.87 -5.81
N VAL A 267 -7.81 5.64 -5.26
CA VAL A 267 -6.55 5.76 -6.00
C VAL A 267 -6.04 4.38 -6.38
N ARG A 268 -5.64 4.22 -7.65
CA ARG A 268 -4.88 3.06 -8.13
C ARG A 268 -3.52 3.52 -8.63
N VAL A 269 -2.49 2.76 -8.30
CA VAL A 269 -1.10 3.12 -8.52
C VAL A 269 -0.52 2.26 -9.63
N PHE A 270 -0.09 2.90 -10.70
CA PHE A 270 0.55 2.27 -11.86
C PHE A 270 1.92 2.89 -12.07
N ARG A 271 2.83 2.12 -12.66
CA ARG A 271 4.18 2.55 -13.02
C ARG A 271 4.30 2.76 -14.51
N ARG A 272 5.44 3.29 -14.95
CA ARG A 272 5.66 3.67 -16.35
C ARG A 272 5.45 2.47 -17.27
N GLY A 273 4.53 2.63 -18.22
CA GLY A 273 4.23 1.61 -19.23
C GLY A 273 3.35 0.45 -18.75
N GLU A 274 2.90 0.44 -17.48
CA GLU A 274 1.90 -0.53 -17.03
C GLU A 274 0.53 -0.16 -17.62
N PRO A 275 -0.21 -1.14 -18.19
CA PRO A 275 -1.54 -0.89 -18.74
C PRO A 275 -2.56 -0.61 -17.64
N VAL A 276 -3.54 0.26 -17.91
CA VAL A 276 -4.62 0.55 -16.96
C VAL A 276 -5.87 -0.20 -17.37
N ARG A 277 -6.21 -1.26 -16.61
CA ARG A 277 -7.44 -2.03 -16.81
C ARG A 277 -8.68 -1.20 -16.44
N ASP A 278 -9.80 -1.50 -17.09
CA ASP A 278 -11.09 -0.88 -16.80
C ASP A 278 -11.05 0.66 -16.80
N ALA A 279 -10.39 1.24 -17.82
CA ALA A 279 -10.17 2.68 -17.96
C ALA A 279 -11.45 3.54 -17.79
N GLY A 280 -12.64 2.97 -18.11
CA GLY A 280 -13.93 3.62 -17.91
C GLY A 280 -14.33 3.86 -16.45
N GLU A 281 -13.66 3.24 -15.47
CA GLU A 281 -13.90 3.47 -14.03
C GLU A 281 -13.12 4.68 -13.47
N TYR A 282 -12.24 5.27 -14.28
CA TYR A 282 -11.38 6.38 -13.88
C TYR A 282 -11.96 7.72 -14.30
N GLY A 283 -12.01 8.66 -13.36
CA GLY A 283 -12.44 10.04 -13.59
C GLY A 283 -11.30 11.04 -13.64
N ALA A 284 -10.08 10.63 -13.26
CA ALA A 284 -8.91 11.51 -13.20
C ALA A 284 -7.59 10.73 -13.31
N VAL A 285 -6.55 11.46 -13.74
CA VAL A 285 -5.17 10.97 -13.74
C VAL A 285 -4.31 11.90 -12.90
N VAL A 286 -3.41 11.34 -12.10
CA VAL A 286 -2.32 12.06 -11.47
C VAL A 286 -1.02 11.42 -11.96
N THR A 287 -0.06 12.20 -12.45
CA THR A 287 1.23 11.68 -12.90
C THR A 287 2.38 12.41 -12.23
N THR A 288 3.42 11.67 -11.84
CA THR A 288 4.68 12.22 -11.30
C THR A 288 5.77 12.36 -12.37
N GLY A 289 5.42 12.20 -13.65
CA GLY A 289 6.38 12.28 -14.76
C GLY A 289 6.02 11.37 -15.93
N ALA A 290 5.45 10.20 -15.62
CA ALA A 290 5.06 9.19 -16.60
C ALA A 290 4.10 9.75 -17.66
N ALA A 291 4.22 9.21 -18.88
CA ALA A 291 3.26 9.47 -19.95
C ALA A 291 1.88 8.94 -19.55
N VAL A 292 0.83 9.68 -19.91
CA VAL A 292 -0.55 9.23 -19.71
C VAL A 292 -0.87 8.25 -20.85
N PRO A 293 -1.30 7.01 -20.56
CA PRO A 293 -1.72 6.05 -21.58
C PRO A 293 -2.89 6.58 -22.42
N ASP A 294 -2.97 6.14 -23.68
CA ASP A 294 -3.99 6.60 -24.63
C ASP A 294 -5.42 6.35 -24.11
N GLU A 295 -5.63 5.24 -23.40
CA GLU A 295 -6.90 4.89 -22.78
C GLU A 295 -7.37 5.87 -21.70
N LEU A 296 -6.46 6.70 -21.15
CA LEU A 296 -6.76 7.73 -20.14
C LEU A 296 -6.58 9.16 -20.68
N ALA A 297 -6.18 9.35 -21.93
CA ALA A 297 -5.80 10.66 -22.49
C ALA A 297 -6.94 11.70 -22.47
N GLY A 298 -8.19 11.27 -22.45
CA GLY A 298 -9.37 12.14 -22.38
C GLY A 298 -9.74 12.60 -20.95
N LEU A 299 -9.10 12.08 -19.92
CA LEU A 299 -9.41 12.40 -18.53
C LEU A 299 -8.68 13.67 -18.04
N PRO A 300 -9.28 14.45 -17.12
CA PRO A 300 -8.56 15.51 -16.43
C PRO A 300 -7.31 14.97 -15.75
N SER A 301 -6.15 15.56 -16.04
CA SER A 301 -4.86 15.10 -15.55
C SER A 301 -4.17 16.14 -14.68
N LEU A 302 -3.61 15.73 -13.54
CA LEU A 302 -2.70 16.52 -12.73
C LEU A 302 -1.27 16.04 -12.92
N ARG A 303 -0.40 16.90 -13.45
CA ARG A 303 1.05 16.63 -13.48
C ARG A 303 1.73 17.24 -12.26
N LEU A 304 2.35 16.39 -11.46
CA LEU A 304 3.12 16.78 -10.28
C LEU A 304 4.60 16.89 -10.62
N SER A 305 5.24 17.90 -10.06
CA SER A 305 6.70 18.09 -10.09
C SER A 305 7.17 18.58 -8.73
N THR A 306 8.41 18.24 -8.36
CA THR A 306 9.05 18.64 -7.10
C THR A 306 10.09 19.73 -7.35
#